data_AF-A0A1X7HFU5-F1
#
_entry.id   AF-A0A1X7HFU5-F1
#
_cell.length_a   1.000
_cell.length_b   1.000
_cell.length_c   1.000
_cell.angle_alpha   90.00
_cell.angle_beta   90.00
_cell.angle_gamma   90.00
#
_symmetry.space_group_name_H-M   'P 1'
#
loop_
_entity.id
_entity.type
_entity.pdbx_description
1 polymer ?
#
loop_
_entity_poly.entity_id
_entity_poly.type
_entity_poly.pdbx_seq_one_letter_code
_entity_poly.pdbx_strand_id
1 'polypeptide(L)'
;MAYAGSVPDTRRLSHDWMADAACTNSHAVFDDPDREHEARTICVVRCPVRSECLAFTKKSESGQHKDHRESVAAGLTSTERFRLDRKSTRRADDPERIALSGHERCGTHQALLRHLWLDEPIDPKCWTGKLMRDRDMRGLVSQRETARTRLASEDAATQQPTPGGPTAARRAQPPVKGSTPHERRVYRLWSEGFDDFQIARRMALSTPQVQRVRERLGLLAHKRPA
;
A
#
# COMPACT_ATOMS: atom_id res chain seq x y z
N MET A 1 40.14 -45.31 -18.52
CA MET A 1 39.15 -44.58 -17.70
C MET A 1 38.65 -43.39 -18.52
N ALA A 2 37.43 -43.47 -19.06
CA ALA A 2 36.84 -42.39 -19.83
C ALA A 2 36.13 -41.42 -18.88
N TYR A 3 36.61 -40.18 -18.83
CA TYR A 3 35.97 -39.11 -18.06
C TYR A 3 34.80 -38.57 -18.88
N ALA A 4 33.58 -39.04 -18.58
CA ALA A 4 32.35 -38.45 -19.08
C ALA A 4 32.06 -37.16 -18.30
N GLY A 5 32.84 -36.11 -18.57
CA GLY A 5 32.58 -34.79 -18.01
C GLY A 5 31.30 -34.23 -18.62
N SER A 6 30.23 -34.14 -17.82
CA SER A 6 29.03 -33.40 -18.20
C SER A 6 29.43 -31.93 -18.41
N VAL A 7 29.34 -31.44 -19.64
CA VAL A 7 29.48 -30.01 -19.91
C VAL A 7 28.30 -29.34 -19.21
N PRO A 8 28.52 -28.45 -18.22
CA PRO A 8 27.42 -27.73 -17.61
C PRO A 8 26.70 -26.99 -18.71
N ASP A 9 25.37 -27.09 -18.73
CA ASP A 9 24.54 -26.47 -19.75
C ASP A 9 24.68 -24.93 -19.59
N THR A 10 25.64 -24.33 -20.32
CA THR A 10 25.94 -22.90 -20.23
C THR A 10 24.94 -22.06 -21.01
N ARG A 11 23.95 -22.69 -21.65
CA ARG A 11 22.89 -21.98 -22.34
C ARG A 11 21.98 -21.37 -21.29
N ARG A 12 22.04 -20.03 -21.14
CA ARG A 12 21.05 -19.29 -20.34
C ARG A 12 19.65 -19.73 -20.77
N LEU A 13 18.89 -20.27 -19.83
CA LEU A 13 17.50 -20.61 -20.07
C LEU A 13 16.74 -19.30 -20.28
N SER A 14 15.65 -19.32 -21.05
CA SER A 14 14.94 -18.09 -21.45
C SER A 14 14.39 -17.27 -20.28
N HIS A 15 14.43 -17.80 -19.05
CA HIS A 15 13.85 -17.20 -17.85
C HIS A 15 14.85 -17.00 -16.70
N ASP A 16 16.16 -17.15 -16.92
CA ASP A 16 17.16 -16.94 -15.85
C ASP A 16 17.12 -15.53 -15.25
N TRP A 17 16.71 -14.55 -16.06
CA TRP A 17 16.54 -13.15 -15.63
C TRP A 17 15.51 -12.99 -14.50
N MET A 18 14.55 -13.92 -14.33
CA MET A 18 13.56 -13.82 -13.26
C MET A 18 14.20 -13.95 -11.87
N ALA A 19 15.33 -14.66 -11.74
CA ALA A 19 16.05 -14.78 -10.48
C ALA A 19 16.63 -13.43 -10.01
N ASP A 20 16.95 -12.55 -10.96
CA ASP A 20 17.51 -11.21 -10.71
C ASP A 20 16.42 -10.14 -10.47
N ALA A 21 15.14 -10.52 -10.47
CA ALA A 21 14.05 -9.59 -10.26
C ALA A 21 14.02 -9.04 -8.83
N ALA A 22 14.01 -7.70 -8.69
CA ALA A 22 13.95 -7.05 -7.37
C ALA A 22 12.65 -7.35 -6.59
N CYS A 23 11.60 -7.83 -7.27
CA CYS A 23 10.31 -8.13 -6.66
C CYS A 23 10.22 -9.53 -6.03
N THR A 24 11.20 -10.43 -6.23
CA THR A 24 11.15 -11.84 -5.77
C THR A 24 10.89 -11.99 -4.26
N ASN A 25 11.33 -11.03 -3.44
CA ASN A 25 11.12 -11.07 -1.98
C ASN A 25 10.02 -10.11 -1.50
N SER A 26 9.19 -9.58 -2.41
CA SER A 26 8.20 -8.53 -2.13
C SER A 26 6.78 -8.89 -2.53
N HIS A 27 6.44 -10.18 -2.67
CA HIS A 27 5.11 -10.63 -3.11
C HIS A 27 3.94 -9.97 -2.37
N ALA A 28 4.03 -9.82 -1.04
CA ALA A 28 3.00 -9.16 -0.24
C ALA A 28 2.71 -7.69 -0.65
N VAL A 29 3.64 -7.01 -1.33
CA VAL A 29 3.44 -5.66 -1.88
C VAL A 29 2.67 -5.70 -3.19
N PHE A 30 2.88 -6.75 -3.99
CA PHE A 30 2.31 -6.91 -5.33
C PHE A 30 0.90 -7.50 -5.30
N ASP A 31 0.59 -8.26 -4.25
CA ASP A 31 -0.74 -8.87 -4.04
C ASP A 31 -1.73 -7.90 -3.36
N ASP A 32 -1.23 -6.79 -2.79
CA ASP A 32 -2.04 -5.80 -2.08
C ASP A 32 -2.40 -4.60 -2.99
N PRO A 33 -3.69 -4.40 -3.34
CA PRO A 33 -4.13 -3.31 -4.21
C PRO A 33 -3.89 -1.92 -3.60
N ASP A 34 -3.83 -1.80 -2.26
CA ASP A 34 -3.56 -0.52 -1.60
C ASP A 34 -2.07 -0.13 -1.71
N ARG A 35 -1.21 -1.09 -2.10
CA ARG A 35 0.25 -0.91 -2.23
C ARG A 35 0.75 -0.91 -3.67
N GLU A 36 -0.15 -0.75 -4.66
CA GLU A 36 0.21 -0.64 -6.08
C GLU A 36 1.31 0.40 -6.34
N HIS A 37 1.28 1.53 -5.64
CA HIS A 37 2.28 2.59 -5.79
C HIS A 37 3.70 2.11 -5.42
N GLU A 38 3.81 1.34 -4.35
CA GLU A 38 5.06 0.77 -3.87
C GLU A 38 5.56 -0.32 -4.83
N ALA A 39 4.66 -1.21 -5.26
CA ALA A 39 4.97 -2.23 -6.27
C ALA A 39 5.51 -1.61 -7.56
N ARG A 40 4.88 -0.53 -8.06
CA ARG A 40 5.34 0.21 -9.24
C ARG A 40 6.71 0.84 -9.02
N THR A 41 6.97 1.37 -7.83
CA THR A 41 8.28 1.94 -7.48
C THR A 41 9.37 0.86 -7.49
N ILE A 42 9.10 -0.33 -6.97
CA ILE A 42 10.03 -1.46 -7.03
C ILE A 42 10.34 -1.81 -8.49
N CYS A 43 9.32 -1.99 -9.34
CA CYS A 43 9.51 -2.33 -10.74
C CYS A 43 10.31 -1.28 -11.52
N VAL A 44 10.05 0.00 -11.30
CA VAL A 44 10.61 1.07 -12.13
C VAL A 44 11.98 1.53 -11.65
N VAL A 45 12.17 1.64 -10.33
CA VAL A 45 13.38 2.24 -9.76
C VAL A 45 14.42 1.19 -9.38
N ARG A 46 13.99 -0.02 -8.97
CA ARG A 46 14.88 -1.01 -8.36
C ARG A 46 15.13 -2.24 -9.22
N CYS A 47 14.20 -2.61 -10.10
CA CYS A 47 14.28 -3.87 -10.82
C CYS A 47 15.22 -3.78 -12.04
N PRO A 48 16.34 -4.51 -12.07
CA PRO A 48 17.28 -4.45 -13.20
C PRO A 48 16.74 -5.14 -14.46
N VAL A 49 15.80 -6.08 -14.30
CA VAL A 49 15.24 -6.92 -15.37
C VAL A 49 13.86 -6.44 -15.84
N ARG A 50 13.59 -5.13 -15.71
CA ARG A 50 12.29 -4.54 -16.07
C ARG A 50 11.95 -4.74 -17.55
N SER A 51 12.94 -4.58 -18.43
CA SER A 51 12.79 -4.68 -19.88
C SER A 51 12.40 -6.10 -20.31
N GLU A 52 13.07 -7.11 -19.77
CA GLU A 52 12.78 -8.53 -19.98
C GLU A 52 11.42 -8.91 -19.41
N CYS A 53 11.10 -8.42 -18.22
CA CYS A 53 9.78 -8.57 -17.59
C CYS A 53 8.68 -8.00 -18.50
N LEU A 54 8.85 -6.79 -19.02
CA LEU A 54 7.89 -6.17 -19.92
C LEU A 54 7.69 -6.97 -21.21
N ALA A 55 8.79 -7.43 -21.82
CA ALA A 55 8.73 -8.24 -23.03
C ALA A 55 8.00 -9.57 -22.80
N PHE A 56 8.31 -10.25 -21.68
CA PHE A 56 7.64 -11.47 -21.27
C PHE A 56 6.14 -11.23 -21.02
N THR A 57 5.79 -10.22 -20.22
CA THR A 57 4.39 -9.89 -19.92
C THR A 57 3.61 -9.56 -21.18
N LYS A 58 4.15 -8.78 -22.12
CA LYS A 58 3.50 -8.50 -23.40
C LYS A 58 3.22 -9.77 -24.21
N LYS A 59 4.17 -10.71 -24.24
CA LYS A 59 4.02 -11.97 -24.96
C LYS A 59 2.98 -12.87 -24.30
N SER A 60 3.08 -13.04 -22.99
CA SER A 60 2.24 -13.94 -22.21
C SER A 60 0.79 -13.46 -22.12
N GLU A 61 0.57 -12.16 -21.92
CA GLU A 61 -0.77 -11.58 -21.77
C GLU A 61 -1.42 -11.10 -23.08
N SER A 62 -0.72 -11.18 -24.22
CA SER A 62 -1.23 -10.69 -25.51
C SER A 62 -2.57 -11.33 -25.85
N GLY A 63 -3.59 -10.49 -26.02
CA GLY A 63 -4.94 -10.96 -26.38
C GLY A 63 -5.81 -11.39 -25.20
N GLN A 64 -5.27 -11.42 -23.99
CA GLN A 64 -6.02 -11.77 -22.80
C GLN A 64 -6.88 -10.58 -22.30
N HIS A 65 -8.05 -10.91 -21.76
CA HIS A 65 -8.96 -9.98 -21.08
C HIS A 65 -8.35 -9.46 -19.77
N LYS A 66 -8.89 -8.38 -19.20
CA LYS A 66 -8.39 -7.77 -17.96
C LYS A 66 -8.40 -8.73 -16.76
N ASP A 67 -9.40 -9.61 -16.69
CA ASP A 67 -9.62 -10.53 -15.56
C ASP A 67 -8.56 -11.64 -15.46
N HIS A 68 -7.77 -11.86 -16.53
CA HIS A 68 -6.66 -12.83 -16.54
C HIS A 68 -5.31 -12.17 -16.24
N ARG A 69 -5.31 -10.88 -15.93
CA ARG A 69 -4.10 -10.12 -15.61
C ARG A 69 -4.10 -9.79 -14.14
N GLU A 70 -3.09 -10.25 -13.44
CA GLU A 70 -2.95 -10.02 -12.01
C GLU A 70 -1.80 -9.05 -11.74
N SER A 71 -1.90 -8.38 -10.59
CA SER A 71 -0.85 -7.56 -9.97
C SER A 71 -0.17 -6.51 -10.88
N VAL A 72 0.89 -5.90 -10.35
CA VAL A 72 1.75 -4.96 -11.08
C VAL A 72 2.88 -5.73 -11.75
N ALA A 73 3.03 -5.58 -13.07
CA ALA A 73 4.13 -6.17 -13.83
C ALA A 73 4.82 -5.09 -14.66
N ALA A 74 6.16 -5.09 -14.67
CA ALA A 74 6.99 -4.09 -15.34
C ALA A 74 6.60 -2.61 -15.04
N GLY A 75 6.05 -2.36 -13.84
CA GLY A 75 5.62 -1.02 -13.42
C GLY A 75 4.24 -0.58 -13.93
N LEU A 76 3.48 -1.49 -14.55
CA LEU A 76 2.13 -1.27 -15.07
C LEU A 76 1.11 -2.11 -14.30
N THR A 77 -0.03 -1.53 -13.96
CA THR A 77 -1.14 -2.27 -13.34
C THR A 77 -1.85 -3.17 -14.36
N SER A 78 -2.60 -4.17 -13.91
CA SER A 78 -3.37 -5.08 -14.78
C SER A 78 -4.27 -4.31 -15.76
N THR A 79 -4.97 -3.29 -15.26
CA THR A 79 -5.84 -2.42 -16.05
C THR A 79 -5.06 -1.57 -17.06
N GLU A 80 -3.90 -1.02 -16.68
CA GLU A 80 -3.06 -0.26 -17.61
C GLU A 80 -2.55 -1.15 -18.75
N ARG A 81 -2.06 -2.37 -18.43
CA ARG A 81 -1.60 -3.34 -19.44
C ARG A 81 -2.72 -3.75 -20.40
N PHE A 82 -3.91 -4.02 -19.87
CA PHE A 82 -5.10 -4.29 -20.68
C PHE A 82 -5.45 -3.13 -21.61
N ARG A 83 -5.45 -1.90 -21.10
CA ARG A 83 -5.81 -0.71 -21.90
C ARG A 83 -4.75 -0.35 -22.94
N LEU A 84 -3.50 -0.77 -22.78
CA LEU A 84 -2.40 -0.54 -23.73
C LEU A 84 -2.27 -1.66 -24.77
N ASP A 85 -2.73 -2.88 -24.46
CA ASP A 85 -2.68 -4.00 -25.39
C ASP A 85 -3.69 -3.84 -26.54
N ARG A 86 -3.17 -3.73 -27.77
CA ARG A 86 -4.00 -3.61 -28.97
C ARG A 86 -4.74 -4.90 -29.32
N LYS A 87 -4.27 -6.04 -28.84
CA LYS A 87 -4.81 -7.36 -29.16
C LYS A 87 -5.82 -7.87 -28.14
N SER A 88 -5.92 -7.24 -26.96
CA SER A 88 -6.80 -7.65 -25.87
C SER A 88 -8.25 -7.84 -26.35
N THR A 89 -8.88 -8.95 -25.95
CA THR A 89 -10.34 -9.13 -26.09
C THR A 89 -11.07 -8.13 -25.20
N ARG A 90 -12.14 -7.50 -25.70
CA ARG A 90 -12.86 -6.43 -24.98
C ARG A 90 -14.37 -6.71 -24.96
N ARG A 91 -14.99 -6.41 -23.83
CA ARG A 91 -16.44 -6.35 -23.63
C ARG A 91 -16.95 -4.92 -23.77
N ALA A 92 -18.26 -4.75 -23.86
CA ALA A 92 -18.89 -3.44 -24.02
C ALA A 92 -18.71 -2.53 -22.78
N ASP A 93 -18.56 -3.12 -21.59
CA ASP A 93 -18.38 -2.43 -20.30
C ASP A 93 -16.92 -2.09 -19.97
N ASP A 94 -15.97 -2.47 -20.84
CA ASP A 94 -14.55 -2.30 -20.55
C ASP A 94 -14.03 -0.87 -20.73
N PRO A 95 -13.09 -0.42 -19.88
CA PRO A 95 -12.55 0.94 -19.92
C PRO A 95 -11.80 1.20 -21.22
N GLU A 96 -12.04 2.38 -21.83
CA GLU A 96 -11.52 2.76 -23.14
C GLU A 96 -10.01 2.52 -23.31
N ARG A 97 -9.60 2.07 -24.51
CA ARG A 97 -8.20 1.86 -24.86
C ARG A 97 -7.40 3.16 -24.71
N ILE A 98 -6.19 3.05 -24.18
CA ILE A 98 -5.25 4.17 -24.15
C ILE A 98 -4.48 4.16 -25.47
N ALA A 99 -4.78 5.11 -26.34
CA ALA A 99 -4.01 5.34 -27.55
C ALA A 99 -2.78 6.19 -27.22
N LEU A 100 -1.58 5.65 -27.46
CA LEU A 100 -0.34 6.40 -27.35
C LEU A 100 -0.01 6.99 -28.72
N SER A 101 -0.20 8.30 -28.85
CA SER A 101 0.11 9.11 -30.03
C SER A 101 1.62 9.27 -30.26
N GLY A 102 2.41 9.29 -29.18
CA GLY A 102 3.84 9.63 -29.20
C GLY A 102 4.16 11.11 -29.17
N HIS A 103 3.16 11.96 -29.02
CA HIS A 103 3.31 13.39 -28.82
C HIS A 103 2.84 13.82 -27.41
N GLU A 104 2.75 12.87 -26.48
CA GLU A 104 2.37 13.16 -25.10
C GLU A 104 3.44 14.05 -24.46
N ARG A 105 3.02 15.17 -23.86
CA ARG A 105 3.93 16.04 -23.12
C ARG A 105 4.43 15.31 -21.86
N CYS A 106 5.74 15.33 -21.62
CA CYS A 106 6.33 14.82 -20.39
C CYS A 106 5.67 15.44 -19.15
N GLY A 107 5.56 14.67 -18.06
CA GLY A 107 4.83 15.04 -16.84
C GLY A 107 3.38 14.55 -16.80
N THR A 108 2.82 14.12 -17.93
CA THR A 108 1.48 13.53 -17.98
C THR A 108 1.51 12.02 -17.64
N HIS A 109 0.37 11.48 -17.18
CA HIS A 109 0.26 10.04 -16.89
C HIS A 109 0.35 9.22 -18.18
N GLN A 110 -0.21 9.70 -19.29
CA GLN A 110 -0.06 9.08 -20.61
C GLN A 110 1.40 9.05 -21.07
N ALA A 111 2.17 10.13 -20.88
CA ALA A 111 3.60 10.11 -21.20
C ALA A 111 4.37 9.08 -20.35
N LEU A 112 4.06 8.97 -19.06
CA LEU A 112 4.65 7.91 -18.23
C LEU A 112 4.27 6.51 -18.73
N LEU A 113 3.00 6.27 -19.05
CA LEU A 113 2.56 4.99 -19.61
C LEU A 113 3.27 4.68 -20.93
N ARG A 114 3.51 5.68 -21.77
CA ARG A 114 4.31 5.54 -22.99
C ARG A 114 5.72 5.07 -22.65
N HIS A 115 6.44 5.79 -21.78
CA HIS A 115 7.81 5.41 -21.41
C HIS A 115 7.86 3.99 -20.86
N LEU A 116 6.92 3.64 -19.98
CA LEU A 116 6.83 2.30 -19.41
C LEU A 116 6.51 1.24 -20.47
N TRP A 117 5.56 1.50 -21.37
CA TRP A 117 5.10 0.53 -22.36
C TRP A 117 6.07 0.35 -23.52
N LEU A 118 6.74 1.40 -23.98
CA LEU A 118 7.71 1.34 -25.08
C LEU A 118 9.13 1.03 -24.60
N ASP A 119 9.31 0.90 -23.29
CA ASP A 119 10.61 0.75 -22.66
C ASP A 119 11.58 1.89 -22.97
N GLU A 120 11.05 3.11 -23.06
CA GLU A 120 11.85 4.32 -23.23
C GLU A 120 12.36 4.81 -21.86
N PRO A 121 13.51 5.50 -21.82
CA PRO A 121 13.97 6.19 -20.62
C PRO A 121 12.89 7.10 -20.05
N ILE A 122 12.62 6.98 -18.76
CA ILE A 122 11.56 7.74 -18.08
C ILE A 122 12.08 9.14 -17.77
N ASP A 123 11.43 10.18 -18.30
CA ASP A 123 11.70 11.57 -17.92
C ASP A 123 11.42 11.76 -16.41
N PRO A 124 12.34 12.37 -15.64
CA PRO A 124 12.11 12.72 -14.23
C PRO A 124 10.80 13.47 -13.97
N LYS A 125 10.31 14.28 -14.92
CA LYS A 125 9.01 14.97 -14.87
C LYS A 125 7.85 14.00 -14.92
N CYS A 126 7.93 12.96 -15.74
CA CYS A 126 6.90 11.90 -15.83
C CYS A 126 6.78 11.12 -14.53
N TRP A 127 7.91 10.81 -13.90
CA TRP A 127 7.93 10.09 -12.62
C TRP A 127 7.38 10.95 -11.47
N THR A 128 7.90 12.17 -11.33
CA THR A 128 7.46 13.10 -10.27
C THR A 128 5.99 13.51 -10.44
N GLY A 129 5.53 13.76 -11.67
CA GLY A 129 4.13 14.09 -11.95
C GLY A 129 3.15 12.98 -11.56
N LYS A 130 3.56 11.71 -11.61
CA LYS A 130 2.75 10.62 -11.06
C LYS A 130 2.82 10.56 -9.54
N LEU A 131 4.01 10.66 -8.95
CA LEU A 131 4.17 10.68 -7.49
C LEU A 131 3.29 11.75 -6.83
N MET A 132 3.21 12.94 -7.44
CA MET A 132 2.35 14.03 -6.96
C MET A 132 0.87 13.69 -7.09
N ARG A 133 0.42 13.20 -8.26
CA ARG A 133 -0.98 12.77 -8.45
C ARG A 133 -1.40 11.67 -7.47
N ASP A 134 -0.55 10.66 -7.27
CA ASP A 134 -0.83 9.55 -6.35
C ASP A 134 -0.93 10.07 -4.91
N ARG A 135 -0.11 11.06 -4.54
CA ARG A 135 -0.19 11.74 -3.24
C ARG A 135 -1.50 12.52 -3.10
N ASP A 136 -1.89 13.28 -4.11
CA ASP A 136 -3.12 14.08 -4.10
C ASP A 136 -4.36 13.17 -4.00
N MET A 137 -4.39 12.09 -4.77
CA MET A 137 -5.48 11.10 -4.73
C MET A 137 -5.61 10.43 -3.35
N ARG A 138 -4.49 10.05 -2.72
CA ARG A 138 -4.52 9.53 -1.34
C ARG A 138 -5.04 10.56 -0.34
N GLY A 139 -4.69 11.83 -0.52
CA GLY A 139 -5.24 12.93 0.26
C GLY A 139 -6.76 13.01 0.15
N LEU A 140 -7.30 12.90 -1.07
CA LEU A 140 -8.74 12.94 -1.33
C LEU A 140 -9.50 11.74 -0.75
N VAL A 141 -8.96 10.53 -0.83
CA VAL A 141 -9.58 9.32 -0.24
C VAL A 141 -9.63 9.45 1.28
N SER A 142 -8.51 9.84 1.91
CA SER A 142 -8.46 10.05 3.37
C SER A 142 -9.44 11.13 3.83
N GLN A 143 -9.59 12.22 3.07
CA GLN A 143 -10.58 13.25 3.35
C GLN A 143 -12.01 12.72 3.25
N ARG A 144 -12.35 11.91 2.23
CA ARG A 144 -13.68 11.31 2.08
C ARG A 144 -14.00 10.34 3.22
N GLU A 145 -13.04 9.53 3.64
CA GLU A 145 -13.22 8.62 4.76
C GLU A 145 -13.45 9.39 6.06
N THR A 146 -12.65 10.43 6.31
CA THR A 146 -12.82 11.32 7.47
C THR A 146 -14.20 12.00 7.45
N ALA A 147 -14.66 12.47 6.28
CA ALA A 147 -15.98 13.07 6.13
C ALA A 147 -17.11 12.05 6.40
N ARG A 148 -16.97 10.81 5.91
CA ARG A 148 -17.91 9.72 6.18
C ARG A 148 -17.98 9.38 7.67
N THR A 149 -16.84 9.33 8.36
CA THR A 149 -16.80 9.10 9.81
C THR A 149 -17.46 10.25 10.58
N ARG A 150 -17.29 11.50 10.16
CA ARG A 150 -17.95 12.66 10.78
C ARG A 150 -19.47 12.59 10.64
N LEU A 151 -19.98 12.37 9.44
CA LEU A 151 -21.43 12.24 9.19
C LEU A 151 -22.03 11.09 10.03
N ALA A 152 -21.38 9.93 10.07
CA ALA A 152 -21.82 8.81 10.90
C ALA A 152 -21.82 9.13 12.41
N SER A 153 -20.93 10.02 12.87
CA SER A 153 -20.86 10.44 14.27
C SER A 153 -21.95 11.47 14.62
N GLU A 154 -22.32 12.33 13.68
CA GLU A 154 -23.42 13.30 13.82
C GLU A 154 -24.78 12.59 13.87
N ASP A 155 -24.98 11.57 13.03
CA ASP A 155 -26.19 10.73 13.06
C ASP A 155 -26.31 9.97 14.39
N ALA A 156 -25.20 9.44 14.91
CA ALA A 156 -25.16 8.76 16.19
C ALA A 156 -25.46 9.70 17.38
N ALA A 157 -25.07 10.98 17.29
CA ALA A 157 -25.34 11.97 18.33
C ALA A 157 -26.83 12.38 18.41
N THR A 158 -27.59 12.17 17.34
CA THR A 158 -29.03 12.53 17.28
C THR A 158 -29.93 11.43 17.86
N GLN A 159 -29.44 10.20 17.99
CA GLN A 159 -30.16 9.12 18.68
C GLN A 159 -30.02 9.30 20.20
N GLN A 160 -30.92 10.10 20.79
CA GLN A 160 -31.04 10.20 22.24
C GLN A 160 -31.32 8.80 22.84
N PRO A 161 -30.57 8.39 23.88
CA PRO A 161 -30.83 7.12 24.55
C PRO A 161 -32.22 7.15 25.19
N THR A 162 -33.07 6.20 24.81
CA THR A 162 -34.38 5.99 25.45
C THR A 162 -34.17 5.57 26.92
N PRO A 163 -34.81 6.24 27.89
CA PRO A 163 -34.68 5.89 29.29
C PRO A 163 -35.66 4.76 29.63
N GLY A 164 -35.16 3.59 30.02
CA GLY A 164 -36.05 2.55 30.57
C GLY A 164 -35.48 1.13 30.54
N GLY A 165 -34.48 0.83 31.36
CA GLY A 165 -34.04 -0.54 31.61
C GLY A 165 -33.43 -0.70 33.00
N PRO A 166 -33.90 -1.65 33.83
CA PRO A 166 -33.43 -1.82 35.21
C PRO A 166 -31.95 -2.21 35.25
N THR A 167 -31.22 -1.47 36.06
CA THR A 167 -29.77 -1.38 36.08
C THR A 167 -29.18 -2.51 36.91
N ALA A 168 -28.64 -3.54 36.24
CA ALA A 168 -27.79 -4.52 36.91
C ALA A 168 -26.52 -3.83 37.40
N ALA A 169 -26.18 -4.01 38.69
CA ALA A 169 -25.07 -3.38 39.39
C ALA A 169 -23.74 -3.62 38.66
N ARG A 170 -23.35 -2.65 37.82
CA ARG A 170 -22.07 -2.60 37.14
C ARG A 170 -20.99 -2.24 38.17
N ARG A 171 -20.00 -3.11 38.31
CA ARG A 171 -18.72 -2.83 38.99
C ARG A 171 -18.21 -1.46 38.55
N ALA A 172 -17.78 -0.64 39.51
CA ALA A 172 -17.33 0.73 39.31
C ALA A 172 -16.29 0.80 38.17
N GLN A 173 -16.70 1.39 37.04
CA GLN A 173 -15.76 1.66 35.95
C GLN A 173 -14.79 2.75 36.40
N PRO A 174 -13.47 2.57 36.19
CA PRO A 174 -12.50 3.61 36.48
C PRO A 174 -12.78 4.86 35.61
N PRO A 175 -12.46 6.07 36.10
CA PRO A 175 -12.75 7.32 35.42
C PRO A 175 -12.12 7.32 34.01
N VAL A 176 -12.93 7.70 33.02
CA VAL A 176 -12.55 7.70 31.59
C VAL A 176 -11.61 8.89 31.32
N LYS A 177 -10.35 8.79 31.73
CA LYS A 177 -9.31 9.72 31.24
C LYS A 177 -8.89 9.28 29.83
N GLY A 178 -9.04 10.18 28.86
CA GLY A 178 -8.65 9.97 27.46
C GLY A 178 -9.83 10.02 26.49
N SER A 179 -9.67 10.82 25.44
CA SER A 179 -10.63 11.02 24.35
C SER A 179 -10.61 9.87 23.33
N THR A 180 -9.44 9.24 23.16
CA THR A 180 -9.25 8.15 22.19
C THR A 180 -9.19 6.77 22.86
N PRO A 181 -9.59 5.67 22.18
CA PRO A 181 -9.38 4.30 22.68
C PRO A 181 -7.92 4.01 23.06
N HIS A 182 -7.00 4.63 22.32
CA HIS A 182 -5.56 4.53 22.56
C HIS A 182 -5.15 5.17 23.89
N GLU A 183 -5.56 6.42 24.14
CA GLU A 183 -5.32 7.13 25.40
C GLU A 183 -5.87 6.36 26.60
N ARG A 184 -7.08 5.80 26.47
CA ARG A 184 -7.71 5.00 27.53
C ARG A 184 -6.91 3.74 27.87
N ARG A 185 -6.29 3.11 26.88
CA ARG A 185 -5.44 1.92 27.08
C ARG A 185 -4.11 2.28 27.75
N VAL A 186 -3.50 3.41 27.37
CA VAL A 186 -2.30 3.95 28.06
C VAL A 186 -2.62 4.30 29.51
N TYR A 187 -3.73 5.02 29.76
CA TYR A 187 -4.15 5.37 31.11
C TYR A 187 -4.37 4.13 32.00
N ARG A 188 -5.03 3.10 31.45
CA ARG A 188 -5.27 1.85 32.18
C ARG A 188 -3.97 1.19 32.61
N LEU A 189 -3.04 0.97 31.68
CA LEU A 189 -1.75 0.36 32.00
C LEU A 189 -0.93 1.21 32.97
N TRP A 190 -0.96 2.54 32.82
CA TRP A 190 -0.31 3.44 33.76
C TRP A 190 -0.90 3.33 35.17
N SER A 191 -2.24 3.26 35.29
CA SER A 191 -2.95 3.11 36.57
C SER A 191 -2.73 1.74 37.23
N GLU A 192 -2.37 0.72 36.44
CA GLU A 192 -1.95 -0.61 36.90
C GLU A 192 -0.47 -0.64 37.37
N GLY A 193 0.25 0.49 37.28
CA GLY A 193 1.64 0.63 37.76
C GLY A 193 2.71 0.26 36.74
N PHE A 194 2.36 0.06 35.46
CA PHE A 194 3.35 -0.19 34.42
C PHE A 194 4.16 1.06 34.09
N ASP A 195 5.47 0.91 33.89
CA ASP A 195 6.34 1.99 33.43
C ASP A 195 6.18 2.29 31.93
N ASP A 196 6.71 3.43 31.46
CA ASP A 196 6.58 3.86 30.07
C ASP A 196 7.15 2.84 29.07
N PHE A 197 8.17 2.06 29.46
CA PHE A 197 8.79 1.03 28.62
C PHE A 197 7.92 -0.23 28.51
N GLN A 198 7.36 -0.69 29.63
CA GLN A 198 6.43 -1.81 29.69
C GLN A 198 5.14 -1.51 28.89
N ILE A 199 4.61 -0.29 29.00
CA ILE A 199 3.47 0.17 28.21
C ILE A 199 3.81 0.15 26.71
N ALA A 200 4.97 0.68 26.33
CA ALA A 200 5.44 0.71 24.95
C ALA A 200 5.53 -0.70 24.35
N ARG A 201 6.14 -1.63 25.07
CA ARG A 201 6.26 -3.04 24.66
C ARG A 201 4.90 -3.71 24.49
N ARG A 202 3.95 -3.48 25.39
CA ARG A 202 2.63 -4.13 25.38
C ARG A 202 1.68 -3.56 24.31
N MET A 203 1.87 -2.30 23.94
CA MET A 203 1.09 -1.63 22.91
C MET A 203 1.74 -1.64 21.52
N ALA A 204 2.94 -2.23 21.38
CA ALA A 204 3.77 -2.18 20.17
C ALA A 204 4.02 -0.73 19.69
N LEU A 205 4.35 0.15 20.63
CA LEU A 205 4.66 1.58 20.39
C LEU A 205 6.10 1.88 20.79
N SER A 206 6.60 3.03 20.36
CA SER A 206 7.87 3.55 20.90
C SER A 206 7.65 4.25 22.26
N THR A 207 8.62 4.17 23.16
CA THR A 207 8.58 4.85 24.47
C THR A 207 8.29 6.36 24.36
N PRO A 208 8.85 7.12 23.39
CA PRO A 208 8.51 8.52 23.18
C PRO A 208 7.05 8.77 22.75
N GLN A 209 6.40 7.81 22.09
CA GLN A 209 4.96 7.91 21.78
C GLN A 209 4.12 7.78 23.06
N VAL A 210 4.47 6.84 23.94
CA VAL A 210 3.79 6.65 25.23
C VAL A 210 3.94 7.90 26.11
N GLN A 211 5.15 8.47 26.19
CA GLN A 211 5.41 9.71 26.94
C GLN A 211 4.52 10.86 26.47
N ARG A 212 4.43 11.11 25.16
CA ARG A 212 3.56 12.17 24.59
C ARG A 212 2.07 11.95 24.87
N VAL A 213 1.62 10.70 24.95
CA VAL A 213 0.24 10.38 25.35
C VAL A 213 0.05 10.64 26.84
N ARG A 214 1.01 10.23 27.66
CA ARG A 214 1.01 10.41 29.12
C ARG A 214 0.97 11.89 29.51
N GLU A 215 1.80 12.73 28.88
CA GLU A 215 1.84 14.18 29.07
C GLU A 215 0.52 14.85 28.70
N ARG A 216 -0.07 14.49 27.55
CA ARG A 216 -1.40 15.00 27.15
C ARG A 216 -2.50 14.65 28.14
N LEU A 217 -2.39 13.51 28.81
CA LEU A 217 -3.33 13.09 29.85
C LEU A 217 -3.05 13.71 31.23
N GLY A 218 -2.00 14.54 31.35
CA GLY A 218 -1.59 15.14 32.63
C GLY A 218 -1.12 14.12 33.66
N LEU A 219 -0.55 13.00 33.22
CA LEU A 219 -0.09 11.92 34.10
C LEU A 219 1.40 12.11 34.44
N LEU A 220 1.72 12.05 35.73
CA LEU A 220 3.10 12.16 36.21
C LEU A 220 3.95 10.94 35.80
N ALA A 221 5.26 11.14 35.71
CA ALA A 221 6.18 10.04 35.45
C ALA A 221 6.17 9.08 36.63
N HIS A 222 6.14 7.77 36.35
CA HIS A 222 6.31 6.77 37.40
C HIS A 222 7.70 6.96 38.02
N LYS A 223 7.73 7.20 39.33
CA LYS A 223 8.98 7.17 40.09
C LYS A 223 9.46 5.72 40.06
N ARG A 224 10.61 5.47 39.44
CA ARG A 224 11.26 4.18 39.59
C ARG A 224 11.50 3.95 41.08
N PRO A 225 11.04 2.83 41.67
CA PRO A 225 11.49 2.45 43.00
C PRO A 225 13.02 2.35 42.93
N ALA A 226 13.69 3.06 43.84
CA ALA A 226 15.14 3.08 43.96
C ALA A 226 15.68 1.71 44.40
#